data_AF-A0A3M2B6L8-F1
#
_entry.id   AF-A0A3M2B6L8-F1
#
_cell.length_a   1.000
_cell.length_b   1.000
_cell.length_c   1.000
_cell.angle_alpha   90.00
_cell.angle_beta   90.00
_cell.angle_gamma   90.00
#
_symmetry.space_group_name_H-M   'P 1'
#
loop_
_entity.id
_entity.type
_entity.pdbx_description
1 polymer ?
#
loop_
_entity_poly.entity_id
_entity_poly.type
_entity_poly.pdbx_seq_one_letter_code
_entity_poly.pdbx_strand_id
1 'polypeptide(L)'
;MPVFASDSILPPLLVFPLAAIALLVCCGHLIFMQHARMPQSRRRIRTVSGVLSLFTITLTAIGFGSISAEQARVFLLVWLSVVSLLGILVMLAAIDMANNVRLHNAERKRIRTQLTRLQDELRVLAQKRHAASLGLPRDERPDDA
;
A
#
# COMPACT_ATOMS: atom_id res chain seq x y z
N MET A 1 -2.61 44.88 -18.38
CA MET A 1 -3.69 44.14 -19.06
C MET A 1 -3.94 42.86 -18.30
N PRO A 2 -5.12 42.67 -17.71
CA PRO A 2 -5.37 41.50 -16.88
C PRO A 2 -5.47 40.26 -17.76
N VAL A 3 -4.57 39.30 -17.53
CA VAL A 3 -4.52 37.97 -18.17
C VAL A 3 -5.58 37.08 -17.52
N PHE A 4 -6.85 37.47 -17.62
CA PHE A 4 -7.96 36.56 -17.36
C PHE A 4 -8.31 35.94 -18.71
N ALA A 5 -7.68 34.80 -19.00
CA ALA A 5 -8.10 33.97 -20.12
C ALA A 5 -9.55 33.53 -19.82
N SER A 6 -10.50 34.12 -20.54
CA SER A 6 -11.94 33.85 -20.43
C SER A 6 -12.31 32.38 -20.73
N ASP A 7 -11.36 31.59 -21.24
CA ASP A 7 -11.64 30.28 -21.83
C ASP A 7 -11.07 29.09 -21.02
N SER A 8 -10.39 29.36 -19.89
CA SER A 8 -9.95 28.31 -18.97
C SER A 8 -11.05 27.98 -17.97
N ILE A 9 -11.29 26.69 -17.72
CA ILE A 9 -12.32 26.24 -16.76
C ILE A 9 -12.06 26.83 -15.36
N LEU A 10 -10.80 26.96 -14.98
CA LEU A 10 -10.37 27.55 -13.71
C LEU A 10 -9.24 28.57 -13.93
N PRO A 11 -9.17 29.63 -13.09
CA PRO A 11 -8.07 30.59 -13.15
C PRO A 11 -6.71 29.89 -12.94
N PRO A 12 -5.74 30.04 -13.88
CA PRO A 12 -4.45 29.36 -13.77
C PRO A 12 -3.69 29.73 -12.49
N LEU A 13 -3.88 30.96 -12.02
CA LEU A 13 -3.31 31.48 -10.78
C LEU A 13 -3.75 30.69 -9.53
N LEU A 14 -4.89 30.02 -9.57
CA LEU A 14 -5.37 29.17 -8.48
C LEU A 14 -4.95 27.71 -8.66
N VAL A 15 -5.05 27.20 -9.90
CA VAL A 15 -4.76 25.79 -10.23
C VAL A 15 -3.27 25.47 -9.98
N PHE A 16 -2.35 26.30 -10.45
CA PHE A 16 -0.93 25.97 -10.37
C PHE A 16 -0.35 25.97 -8.95
N PRO A 17 -0.65 26.95 -8.06
CA PRO A 17 -0.20 26.87 -6.67
C PRO A 17 -0.79 25.67 -5.94
N LEU A 18 -2.07 25.35 -6.18
CA LEU A 18 -2.70 24.17 -5.59
C LEU A 18 -2.03 22.87 -6.06
N ALA A 19 -1.75 22.76 -7.36
CA ALA A 19 -1.02 21.63 -7.93
C ALA A 19 0.40 21.53 -7.38
N ALA A 20 1.10 22.66 -7.20
CA ALA A 20 2.43 22.70 -6.60
C ALA A 20 2.41 22.16 -5.16
N ILE A 21 1.42 22.56 -4.35
CA ILE A 21 1.23 22.02 -3.00
C ILE A 21 0.97 20.51 -3.05
N ALA A 22 0.07 20.06 -3.93
CA ALA A 22 -0.23 18.63 -4.07
C ALA A 22 1.01 17.81 -4.49
N LEU A 23 1.82 18.32 -5.43
CA LEU A 23 3.09 17.70 -5.82
C LEU A 23 4.08 17.64 -4.65
N LEU A 24 4.23 18.72 -3.88
CA LEU A 24 5.10 18.74 -2.70
C LEU A 24 4.67 17.69 -1.66
N VAL A 25 3.36 17.57 -1.40
CA VAL A 25 2.81 16.57 -0.48
C VAL A 25 3.08 15.16 -1.01
N CYS A 26 2.83 14.89 -2.30
CA CYS A 26 3.11 13.58 -2.90
C CYS A 26 4.60 13.22 -2.88
N CYS A 27 5.49 14.17 -3.20
CA CYS A 27 6.93 13.98 -3.13
C CYS A 27 7.38 13.70 -1.70
N GLY A 28 6.92 14.49 -0.72
CA GLY A 28 7.21 14.26 0.70
C GLY A 28 6.73 12.88 1.15
N HIS A 29 5.53 12.47 0.74
CA HIS A 29 5.01 11.13 1.02
C HIS A 29 5.89 10.03 0.42
N LEU A 30 6.33 10.16 -0.83
CA LEU A 30 7.23 9.20 -1.48
C LEU A 30 8.57 9.07 -0.74
N ILE A 31 9.17 10.19 -0.31
CA ILE A 31 10.43 10.20 0.45
C ILE A 31 10.23 9.54 1.81
N PHE A 32 9.14 9.86 2.51
CA PHE A 32 8.83 9.26 3.81
C PHE A 32 8.64 7.74 3.71
N MET A 33 7.99 7.26 2.65
CA MET A 33 7.79 5.83 2.43
C MET A 33 9.08 5.04 2.23
N GLN A 34 10.17 5.66 1.75
CA GLN A 34 11.45 4.96 1.58
C GLN A 34 12.05 4.52 2.92
N HIS A 35 11.73 5.23 4.01
CA HIS A 35 12.27 5.00 5.35
C HIS A 35 11.46 3.97 6.16
N ALA A 36 10.23 3.67 5.76
CA ALA A 36 9.38 2.75 6.51
C ALA A 36 9.81 1.28 6.32
N ARG A 37 9.74 0.49 7.39
CA ARG A 37 9.99 -0.95 7.37
C ARG A 37 8.82 -1.68 6.68
N MET A 38 8.91 -1.81 5.35
CA MET A 38 7.91 -2.50 4.52
C MET A 38 8.57 -3.62 3.69
N PRO A 39 7.84 -4.72 3.37
CA PRO A 39 8.27 -5.69 2.37
C PRO A 39 8.62 -5.02 1.03
N GLN A 40 9.67 -5.47 0.35
CA GLN A 40 10.16 -4.84 -0.88
C GLN A 40 9.09 -4.78 -1.98
N SER A 41 8.24 -5.82 -2.10
CA SER A 41 7.14 -5.85 -3.08
C SER A 41 6.15 -4.70 -2.90
N ARG A 42 5.64 -4.51 -1.66
CA ARG A 42 4.71 -3.43 -1.32
C ARG A 42 5.33 -2.05 -1.55
N ARG A 43 6.62 -1.91 -1.24
CA ARG A 43 7.36 -0.67 -1.48
C ARG A 43 7.40 -0.31 -2.96
N ARG A 44 7.73 -1.27 -3.84
CA ARG A 44 7.78 -1.05 -5.29
C ARG A 44 6.42 -0.60 -5.84
N ILE A 45 5.33 -1.28 -5.46
CA ILE A 45 3.98 -0.93 -5.91
C ILE A 45 3.60 0.50 -5.46
N ARG A 46 3.88 0.85 -4.20
CA ARG A 46 3.59 2.19 -3.67
C ARG A 46 4.45 3.27 -4.32
N THR A 47 5.71 3.01 -4.62
CA THR A 47 6.57 3.95 -5.35
C THR A 47 6.01 4.21 -6.75
N VAL A 48 5.64 3.15 -7.49
CA VAL A 48 5.03 3.31 -8.83
C VAL A 48 3.71 4.08 -8.75
N SER A 49 2.85 3.76 -7.78
CA SER A 49 1.59 4.47 -7.58
C SER A 49 1.79 5.95 -7.24
N GLY A 50 2.76 6.29 -6.40
CA GLY A 50 3.07 7.68 -6.09
C GLY A 50 3.68 8.43 -7.28
N VAL A 51 4.56 7.80 -8.07
CA VAL A 51 5.09 8.39 -9.30
C VAL A 51 3.98 8.67 -10.31
N LEU A 52 3.09 7.71 -10.54
CA LEU A 52 1.93 7.90 -11.40
C LEU A 52 1.03 9.03 -10.91
N SER A 53 0.86 9.18 -9.59
CA SER A 53 0.10 10.27 -8.99
C SER A 53 0.72 11.64 -9.27
N LEU A 54 2.05 11.77 -9.26
CA LEU A 54 2.74 13.01 -9.65
C LEU A 54 2.45 13.38 -11.11
N PHE A 55 2.48 12.39 -12.01
CA PHE A 55 2.11 12.59 -13.42
C PHE A 55 0.63 12.99 -13.55
N THR A 56 -0.27 12.32 -12.85
CA THR A 56 -1.70 12.65 -12.87
C THR A 56 -1.94 14.08 -12.40
N ILE A 57 -1.37 14.50 -11.26
CA ILE A 57 -1.49 15.86 -10.74
C ILE A 57 -1.00 16.89 -11.76
N THR A 58 0.17 16.65 -12.35
CA THR A 58 0.75 17.56 -13.34
C THR A 58 -0.13 17.68 -14.58
N LEU A 59 -0.60 16.55 -15.12
CA LEU A 59 -1.43 16.52 -16.32
C LEU A 59 -2.80 17.16 -16.07
N THR A 60 -3.40 16.91 -14.90
CA THR A 60 -4.65 17.53 -14.47
C THR A 60 -4.50 19.04 -14.27
N ALA A 61 -3.39 19.51 -13.72
CA ALA A 61 -3.11 20.93 -13.57
C ALA A 61 -3.02 21.65 -14.93
N ILE A 62 -2.33 21.03 -15.90
CA ILE A 62 -2.26 21.54 -17.29
C ILE A 62 -3.66 21.53 -17.93
N GLY A 63 -4.41 20.44 -17.75
CA GLY A 63 -5.77 20.28 -18.27
C GLY A 63 -6.72 21.37 -17.77
N PHE A 64 -6.66 21.73 -16.50
CA PHE A 64 -7.53 22.77 -15.93
C PHE A 64 -7.01 24.20 -16.13
N GLY A 65 -5.69 24.40 -16.10
CA GLY A 65 -5.08 25.73 -16.04
C GLY A 65 -4.54 26.25 -17.38
N SER A 66 -4.53 25.47 -18.45
CA SER A 66 -3.97 25.93 -19.74
C SER A 66 -4.75 25.49 -20.97
N ILE A 67 -5.54 24.42 -20.88
CA ILE A 67 -6.25 23.87 -22.04
C ILE A 67 -7.67 24.42 -22.11
N SER A 68 -7.93 25.19 -23.17
CA SER A 68 -9.27 25.70 -23.50
C SER A 68 -10.15 24.61 -24.12
N ALA A 69 -11.45 24.66 -23.82
CA ALA A 69 -12.46 23.78 -24.40
C ALA A 69 -12.68 24.03 -25.91
N GLU A 70 -12.25 25.18 -26.44
CA GLU A 70 -12.34 25.49 -27.88
C GLU A 70 -11.49 24.52 -28.72
N GLN A 71 -10.41 23.99 -28.15
CA GLN A 71 -9.53 23.02 -28.80
C GLN A 71 -9.96 21.59 -28.49
N ALA A 72 -11.16 21.22 -28.94
CA ALA A 72 -11.82 19.96 -28.59
C ALA A 72 -10.93 18.71 -28.70
N ARG A 73 -10.09 18.62 -29.74
CA ARG A 73 -9.18 17.47 -29.92
C ARG A 73 -8.11 17.38 -28.82
N VAL A 74 -7.46 18.50 -28.50
CA VAL A 74 -6.41 18.55 -27.47
C VAL A 74 -7.02 18.31 -26.09
N PHE A 75 -8.17 18.95 -25.83
CA PHE A 75 -8.95 18.75 -24.63
C PHE A 75 -9.27 17.27 -24.39
N LEU A 76 -9.86 16.59 -25.39
CA LEU A 76 -10.20 15.17 -25.29
C LEU A 76 -8.97 14.29 -25.07
N LEU A 77 -7.85 14.55 -25.75
CA LEU A 77 -6.63 13.76 -25.59
C LEU A 77 -6.05 13.86 -24.18
N VAL A 78 -6.05 15.06 -23.59
CA VAL A 78 -5.55 15.25 -22.22
C VAL A 78 -6.46 14.59 -21.20
N TRP A 79 -7.77 14.75 -21.31
CA TRP A 79 -8.72 14.11 -20.39
C TRP A 79 -8.73 12.59 -20.52
N LEU A 80 -8.66 12.06 -21.74
CA LEU A 80 -8.50 10.63 -21.97
C LEU A 80 -7.22 10.10 -21.32
N SER A 81 -6.13 10.86 -21.41
CA SER A 81 -4.86 10.51 -20.75
C SER A 81 -4.99 10.53 -19.23
N VAL A 82 -5.63 11.54 -18.64
CA VAL A 82 -5.90 11.62 -17.19
C VAL A 82 -6.75 10.43 -16.72
N VAL A 83 -7.84 10.12 -17.42
CA VAL A 83 -8.73 8.99 -17.10
C VAL A 83 -8.00 7.66 -17.23
N SER A 84 -7.19 7.49 -18.27
CA SER A 84 -6.36 6.29 -18.46
C SER A 84 -5.37 6.11 -17.30
N LEU A 85 -4.66 7.17 -16.93
CA LEU A 85 -3.70 7.16 -15.83
C LEU A 85 -4.38 6.86 -14.48
N LEU A 86 -5.58 7.42 -14.26
CA LEU A 86 -6.40 7.11 -13.10
C LEU A 86 -6.86 5.65 -13.09
N GLY A 87 -7.24 5.10 -14.24
CA GLY A 87 -7.57 3.68 -14.39
C GLY A 87 -6.40 2.77 -14.00
N ILE A 88 -5.18 3.10 -14.42
CA ILE A 88 -3.96 2.38 -14.01
C ILE A 88 -3.75 2.48 -12.49
N LEU A 89 -3.95 3.65 -11.89
CA LEU A 89 -3.85 3.83 -10.43
C LEU A 89 -4.86 2.94 -9.68
N VAL A 90 -6.12 2.89 -10.13
CA VAL A 90 -7.15 2.04 -9.54
C VAL A 90 -6.79 0.56 -9.69
N MET A 91 -6.31 0.15 -10.86
CA MET A 91 -5.86 -1.22 -11.10
C MET A 91 -4.69 -1.61 -10.19
N LEU A 92 -3.68 -0.74 -10.02
CA LEU A 92 -2.57 -0.96 -9.10
C LEU A 92 -3.03 -1.05 -7.64
N ALA A 93 -3.98 -0.21 -7.24
CA ALA A 93 -4.56 -0.26 -5.89
C ALA A 93 -5.30 -1.58 -5.64
N ALA A 94 -6.06 -2.07 -6.62
CA ALA A 94 -6.73 -3.37 -6.55
C ALA A 94 -5.73 -4.52 -6.42
N ILE A 95 -4.62 -4.47 -7.18
CA ILE A 95 -3.54 -5.47 -7.09
C ILE A 95 -2.87 -5.42 -5.71
N ASP A 96 -2.58 -4.24 -5.16
CA ASP A 96 -2.02 -4.11 -3.81
C ASP A 96 -2.96 -4.69 -2.75
N MET A 97 -4.26 -4.39 -2.86
CA MET A 97 -5.29 -4.93 -1.97
C MET A 97 -5.35 -6.47 -2.04
N ALA A 98 -5.38 -7.05 -3.24
CA ALA A 98 -5.39 -8.50 -3.43
C ALA A 98 -4.14 -9.15 -2.82
N ASN A 99 -2.96 -8.54 -3.00
CA ASN A 99 -1.72 -9.02 -2.41
C ASN A 99 -1.72 -8.95 -0.87
N ASN A 100 -2.24 -7.87 -0.29
CA ASN A 100 -2.37 -7.74 1.16
C ASN A 100 -3.33 -8.80 1.73
N VAL A 101 -4.45 -9.09 1.07
CA VAL A 101 -5.38 -10.14 1.49
C VAL A 101 -4.73 -11.52 1.43
N ARG A 102 -3.97 -11.82 0.37
CA ARG A 102 -3.23 -13.08 0.24
C ARG A 102 -2.21 -13.25 1.38
N LEU A 103 -1.46 -12.20 1.69
CA LEU A 103 -0.48 -12.23 2.77
C LEU A 103 -1.15 -12.42 4.14
N HIS A 104 -2.24 -11.69 4.41
CA HIS A 104 -2.98 -11.80 5.66
C HIS A 104 -3.53 -13.23 5.88
N ASN A 105 -4.03 -13.87 4.82
CA ASN A 105 -4.51 -15.25 4.89
C ASN A 105 -3.37 -16.24 5.20
N ALA A 106 -2.18 -16.03 4.61
CA ALA A 106 -1.01 -16.85 4.90
C ALA A 106 -0.51 -16.67 6.35
N GLU A 107 -0.50 -15.44 6.86
CA GLU A 107 -0.16 -15.14 8.25
C GLU A 107 -1.17 -15.75 9.23
N ARG A 108 -2.47 -15.63 8.96
CA ARG A 108 -3.51 -16.29 9.76
C ARG A 108 -3.30 -17.80 9.85
N LYS A 109 -2.95 -18.44 8.74
CA LYS A 109 -2.66 -19.89 8.72
C LYS A 109 -1.44 -20.22 9.58
N ARG A 110 -0.36 -19.43 9.49
CA ARG A 110 0.84 -19.62 10.32
C ARG A 110 0.56 -19.47 11.81
N ILE A 111 -0.19 -18.44 12.20
CA ILE A 111 -0.56 -18.18 13.59
C ILE A 111 -1.39 -19.36 14.14
N ARG A 112 -2.34 -19.88 13.37
CA ARG A 112 -3.11 -21.08 13.78
C ARG A 112 -2.21 -22.29 14.03
N THR A 113 -1.28 -22.59 13.13
CA THR A 113 -0.33 -23.69 13.31
C THR A 113 0.57 -23.50 14.52
N GLN A 114 1.03 -22.27 14.79
CA GLN A 114 1.83 -21.96 15.97
C GLN A 114 1.03 -22.11 17.27
N LEU A 115 -0.24 -21.67 17.29
CA LEU A 115 -1.12 -21.86 18.44
C LEU A 115 -1.37 -23.34 18.74
N THR A 116 -1.62 -24.17 17.72
CA THR A 116 -1.79 -25.61 17.93
C THR A 116 -0.52 -26.24 18.50
N ARG A 117 0.67 -25.91 17.97
CA ARG A 117 1.95 -26.40 18.51
C ARG A 117 2.17 -25.99 19.96
N LEU A 118 1.92 -24.73 20.29
CA LEU A 118 2.05 -24.22 21.66
C LEU A 118 1.06 -24.91 22.62
N GLN A 119 -0.18 -25.17 22.16
CA GLN A 119 -1.16 -25.90 22.96
C GLN A 119 -0.73 -27.36 23.21
N ASP A 120 -0.15 -28.02 22.21
CA ASP A 120 0.35 -29.39 22.35
C ASP A 120 1.56 -29.46 23.30
N GLU A 121 2.50 -28.51 23.21
CA GLU A 121 3.64 -28.39 24.13
C GLU A 121 3.16 -28.16 25.58
N LEU A 122 2.19 -27.26 25.78
CA LEU A 122 1.62 -27.01 27.10
C LEU A 122 0.91 -28.24 27.68
N ARG A 123 0.21 -29.02 26.84
CA ARG A 123 -0.43 -30.28 27.27
C ARG A 123 0.62 -31.30 27.72
N VAL A 124 1.70 -31.48 26.96
CA VAL A 124 2.80 -32.38 27.31
C VAL A 124 3.46 -31.96 28.63
N LEU A 125 3.71 -30.66 28.82
CA LEU A 125 4.28 -30.13 30.07
C LEU A 125 3.34 -30.31 31.27
N ALA A 126 2.03 -30.09 31.08
CA ALA A 126 1.03 -30.31 32.12
C ALA A 126 0.98 -31.78 32.55
N GLN A 127 1.01 -32.72 31.58
CA GLN A 127 1.06 -34.15 31.86
C GLN A 127 2.34 -34.55 32.62
N LYS A 128 3.51 -34.07 32.19
CA LYS A 128 4.78 -34.31 32.90
C LYS A 128 4.76 -33.79 34.32
N ARG A 129 4.21 -32.59 34.55
CA ARG A 129 4.09 -32.00 35.89
C ARG A 129 3.14 -32.80 36.78
N HIS A 130 2.02 -33.27 36.24
CA HIS A 130 1.07 -34.09 36.99
C HIS A 130 1.67 -35.44 37.39
N ALA A 131 2.38 -36.13 36.48
CA ALA A 131 3.08 -37.38 36.78
C ALA A 131 4.15 -37.20 37.88
N ALA A 132 4.94 -36.11 37.82
CA ALA A 132 5.92 -35.80 38.85
C ALA A 132 5.28 -35.52 40.21
N SER A 133 4.11 -34.88 40.26
CA SER A 133 3.40 -34.60 41.52
C SER A 133 2.82 -35.84 42.21
N LEU A 134 2.57 -36.91 41.47
CA LEU A 134 2.04 -38.17 42.00
C LEU A 134 3.10 -39.05 42.68
N GLY A 135 4.37 -38.61 42.74
CA GLY A 135 5.46 -39.40 43.33
C GLY A 135 5.73 -40.71 42.60
N LEU A 136 5.26 -40.82 41.35
CA LEU A 136 5.55 -41.98 40.51
C LEU A 136 7.08 -42.07 40.36
N PRO A 137 7.71 -43.19 40.75
CA PRO A 137 9.15 -43.35 40.68
C PRO A 137 9.59 -43.01 39.26
N ARG A 138 10.57 -42.12 39.17
CA ARG A 138 11.20 -41.74 37.91
C ARG A 138 11.72 -43.05 37.32
N ASP A 139 11.01 -43.58 36.33
CA ASP A 139 11.30 -44.85 35.68
C ASP A 139 12.80 -44.85 35.37
N GLU A 140 13.57 -45.55 36.22
CA GLU A 140 15.02 -45.66 36.11
C GLU A 140 15.21 -46.50 34.86
N ARG A 141 15.29 -45.82 33.71
CA ARG A 141 15.64 -46.46 32.45
C ARG A 141 16.91 -47.25 32.73
N PRO A 142 16.91 -48.58 32.55
CA PRO A 142 18.12 -49.36 32.70
C PRO A 142 19.13 -48.81 31.70
N ASP A 143 20.19 -48.22 32.25
CA ASP A 143 21.41 -47.90 31.53
C ASP A 143 22.05 -49.24 31.14
N ASP A 144 21.64 -49.82 30.02
CA ASP A 144 22.34 -50.95 29.40
C ASP A 144 23.16 -50.37 28.23
N ALA A 145 24.49 -50.28 28.34
CA ALA A 145 25.50 -51.35 28.27
C ALA A 145 25.71 -51.88 26.84
#